data_AF-A0A3D3K3B0-F1
#
_entry.id   AF-A0A3D3K3B0-F1
#
_cell.length_a   1.000
_cell.length_b   1.000
_cell.length_c   1.000
_cell.angle_alpha   90.00
_cell.angle_beta   90.00
_cell.angle_gamma   90.00
#
_symmetry.space_group_name_H-M   'P 1'
#
loop_
_entity.id
_entity.type
_entity.pdbx_description
1 polymer ?
#
loop_
_entity_poly.entity_id
_entity_poly.type
_entity_poly.pdbx_seq_one_letter_code
_entity_poly.pdbx_strand_id
1 'polypeptide(L)' 'MKFLRFAFVFLSIFCFGQNGFQIIDEKKTVIPFQLINNLIFIPLNINGVDLTFLLDSGVNET' A
#
# COMPACT_ATOMS: atom_id res chain seq x y z
N MET A 1 -12.99 -38.22 9.13
CA MET A 1 -12.23 -37.34 8.21
C MET A 1 -13.10 -36.45 7.33
N LYS A 2 -14.21 -36.94 6.73
CA LYS A 2 -15.09 -36.12 5.87
C LYS A 2 -15.75 -34.96 6.62
N PHE A 3 -16.25 -35.20 7.84
CA PHE A 3 -16.88 -34.18 8.69
C PHE A 3 -15.94 -33.02 9.04
N LEU A 4 -14.66 -33.30 9.26
CA LEU A 4 -13.64 -32.28 9.55
C LEU A 4 -13.42 -31.32 8.37
N ARG A 5 -13.55 -31.80 7.13
CA ARG A 5 -13.46 -30.95 5.93
C ARG A 5 -14.63 -29.97 5.84
N PHE A 6 -15.84 -30.43 6.15
CA PHE A 6 -17.03 -29.56 6.20
C PHE A 6 -16.93 -28.51 7.31
N ALA A 7 -16.40 -28.89 8.49
CA ALA A 7 -16.14 -27.95 9.56
C ALA A 7 -15.12 -26.87 9.17
N PHE A 8 -14.07 -27.22 8.45
CA PHE A 8 -13.05 -26.27 7.98
C PHE A 8 -13.62 -25.27 6.96
N VAL A 9 -14.49 -25.74 6.05
CA VAL A 9 -15.20 -24.84 5.11
C VAL A 9 -16.16 -23.92 5.86
N PHE A 10 -16.88 -24.43 6.85
CA PHE A 10 -17.78 -23.61 7.67
C PHE A 10 -17.05 -22.54 8.47
N LEU A 11 -15.79 -22.78 8.88
CA LEU A 11 -14.98 -21.79 9.59
C LEU A 11 -14.59 -20.58 8.72
N SER A 12 -14.49 -20.76 7.40
CA SER A 12 -14.08 -19.70 6.47
C SER A 12 -15.06 -18.52 6.36
N ILE A 13 -16.34 -18.72 6.73
CA ILE A 13 -17.34 -17.63 6.72
C ILE A 13 -17.07 -16.56 7.79
N PHE A 14 -16.21 -16.86 8.77
CA PHE A 14 -15.79 -15.94 9.82
C PHE A 14 -14.47 -15.23 9.51
N CYS A 15 -13.87 -15.47 8.35
CA CYS A 15 -12.68 -14.76 7.91
C CYS A 15 -13.06 -13.42 7.27
N PHE A 16 -12.48 -12.33 7.77
CA PHE A 16 -12.58 -11.02 7.15
C PHE A 16 -11.31 -10.75 6.32
N GLY A 17 -11.48 -10.21 5.12
CA GLY A 17 -10.36 -9.70 4.32
C GLY A 17 -9.88 -8.34 4.84
N GLN A 18 -8.66 -7.95 4.46
CA GLN A 18 -8.18 -6.59 4.73
C GLN A 18 -8.90 -5.59 3.81
N ASN A 19 -9.41 -4.50 4.38
CA ASN A 19 -10.00 -3.40 3.60
C ASN A 19 -8.89 -2.50 3.05
N GLY A 20 -8.77 -2.41 1.73
CA GLY A 20 -7.87 -1.49 1.04
C GLY A 20 -6.41 -1.52 1.55
N PHE A 21 -5.67 -0.45 1.23
CA PHE A 21 -4.37 -0.22 1.83
C PHE A 21 -4.54 0.38 3.23
N GLN A 22 -3.90 -0.21 4.23
CA GLN A 22 -3.95 0.26 5.60
C GLN A 22 -2.53 0.44 6.13
N ILE A 23 -2.24 1.62 6.67
CA ILE A 23 -1.01 1.88 7.42
C ILE A 23 -1.29 1.56 8.89
N ILE A 24 -0.67 0.50 9.40
CA ILE A 24 -0.75 0.12 10.81
C ILE A 24 0.29 0.94 11.59
N ASP A 25 -0.05 1.39 12.80
CA ASP A 25 0.82 2.21 13.67
C ASP A 25 1.29 3.52 13.03
N GLU A 26 0.33 4.31 12.55
CA GLU A 26 0.57 5.60 11.91
C GLU A 26 1.42 6.54 12.78
N LYS A 27 2.69 6.67 12.40
CA LYS A 27 3.59 7.69 12.93
C LYS A 27 3.70 8.80 11.90
N LYS A 28 3.73 10.04 12.39
CA LYS A 28 4.00 11.20 11.54
C LYS A 28 5.35 10.99 10.84
N THR A 29 5.30 10.87 9.52
CA THR A 29 6.47 10.80 8.65
C THR A 29 6.60 12.12 7.89
N VAL A 30 7.83 12.60 7.78
CA VAL A 30 8.18 13.74 6.94
C VAL A 30 9.00 13.21 5.77
N ILE A 31 8.50 13.38 4.55
CA ILE A 31 9.16 12.94 3.32
C ILE A 31 9.85 14.16 2.71
N PRO A 32 11.18 14.14 2.50
CA PRO A 32 11.86 15.22 1.81
C PRO A 32 11.47 15.20 0.32
N PHE A 33 11.26 16.38 -0.25
CA PHE A 33 10.94 16.55 -1.65
C PHE A 33 11.61 17.79 -2.23
N GLN A 34 11.73 17.83 -3.55
CA GLN A 34 12.17 19.00 -4.30
C GLN A 34 10.95 19.70 -4.88
N LEU A 35 10.89 21.03 -4.73
CA LEU A 35 9.86 21.87 -5.33
C LEU A 35 10.45 22.57 -6.55
N ILE A 36 10.01 22.20 -7.75
CA ILE A 36 10.50 22.76 -9.01
C ILE A 36 9.29 23.17 -9.83
N ASN A 37 9.20 24.45 -10.22
CA ASN A 37 8.06 24.98 -10.99
C ASN A 37 6.70 24.60 -10.39
N ASN A 38 6.57 24.69 -9.06
CA ASN A 38 5.36 24.36 -8.30
C ASN A 38 4.93 22.89 -8.36
N LEU A 39 5.80 22.00 -8.82
CA LEU A 39 5.61 20.55 -8.83
C LEU A 39 6.47 19.89 -7.75
N ILE A 40 5.92 18.86 -7.11
CA ILE A 40 6.57 18.10 -6.05
C ILE A 40 7.30 16.91 -6.68
N PHE A 41 8.62 16.85 -6.53
CA PHE A 41 9.47 15.76 -6.97
C PHE A 41 10.04 15.00 -5.77
N ILE A 42 9.86 13.68 -5.74
CA ILE A 42 10.28 12.81 -4.64
C ILE A 42 11.42 11.91 -5.15
N PRO A 43 12.67 12.15 -4.73
CA PRO A 43 13.79 11.25 -5.02
C PRO A 43 13.67 10.00 -4.15
N LEU A 44 13.77 8.81 -4.76
CA LEU A 44 13.63 7.51 -4.08
C LEU A 44 14.67 6.54 -4.62
N ASN A 45 15.20 5.68 -3.74
CA ASN A 45 15.93 4.49 -4.17
C ASN A 45 14.97 3.29 -4.14
N ILE A 46 14.75 2.65 -5.29
CA ILE A 46 13.89 1.47 -5.42
C ILE A 46 14.74 0.34 -5.97
N ASN A 47 14.89 -0.74 -5.19
CA ASN A 47 15.68 -1.92 -5.56
C ASN A 47 17.12 -1.58 -6.01
N GLY A 48 17.76 -0.60 -5.35
CA GLY A 48 19.12 -0.16 -5.67
C GLY A 48 19.22 0.85 -6.82
N VAL A 49 18.10 1.27 -7.41
CA VAL A 49 18.05 2.26 -8.49
C VAL A 49 17.51 3.59 -7.97
N ASP A 50 18.25 4.67 -8.21
CA ASP A 50 17.81 6.03 -7.90
C ASP A 50 16.82 6.53 -8.96
N LEU A 51 15.63 6.89 -8.51
CA LEU A 51 14.51 7.37 -9.31
C LEU A 51 14.01 8.71 -8.74
N THR A 52 13.37 9.50 -9.59
CA THR A 52 12.68 10.73 -9.17
C THR A 52 11.25 10.67 -9.66
N PHE A 53 10.31 10.74 -8.72
CA PHE A 53 8.88 10.66 -9.00
C PHE A 53 8.25 12.05 -8.93
N LEU A 54 7.44 12.38 -9.93
CA LEU A 54 6.50 13.49 -9.85
C LEU A 54 5.30 13.03 -9.00
N LEU A 55 4.94 13.80 -7.98
CA LEU A 55 3.71 13.54 -7.24
C LEU A 55 2.51 14.00 -8.07
N ASP A 56 1.83 13.05 -8.69
CA ASP A 56 0.65 13.29 -9.52
C ASP A 56 -0.60 12.62 -8.91
N SER A 57 -1.57 13.42 -8.48
CA SER A 57 -2.86 12.94 -7.96
C SER A 57 -3.89 12.66 -9.05
N GLY A 58 -3.58 13.00 -10.31
CA GLY A 58 -4.45 12.80 -11.48
C GLY A 58 -4.21 11.49 -12.23
N VAL A 59 -3.24 10.69 -11.81
CA VAL A 59 -2.96 9.36 -12.36
C VAL A 59 -3.86 8.35 -11.67
N ASN A 60 -4.77 7.78 -12.46
CA ASN A 60 -5.75 6.78 -12.03
C ASN A 60 -5.26 5.35 -12.31
N GLU A 61 -3.95 5.13 -12.24
CA GLU A 61 -3.36 3.80 -12.43
C GLU A 61 -3.38 3.09 -11.07
N THR A 62 -4.44 2.31 -10.85
CA THR A 62 -4.50 1.26 -9.82
C THR A 62 -3.89 -0.03 -10.35
#